data_AF-A0A511CHM6-F1
#
_entry.id   AF-A0A511CHM6-F1
#
_cell.length_a   1.000
_cell.length_b   1.000
_cell.length_c   1.000
_cell.angle_alpha   90.00
_cell.angle_beta   90.00
_cell.angle_gamma   90.00
#
_symmetry.space_group_name_H-M   'P 1'
#
loop_
_entity.id
_entity.type
_entity.pdbx_description
1 polymer ?
#
loop_
_entity_poly.entity_id
_entity_poly.type
_entity_poly.pdbx_seq_one_letter_code
_entity_poly.pdbx_strand_id
1 'polypeptide(L)'
;MEKFFHGAYESIDEVIAFHVSIGFLKHESKKRTDGKAYDKNYYVTQHCAEQIENYLKSIPAVQWYFERCELIKKYFGKFSGSQLKSRQYNYTEYSNISYKSHIQNINSKVRAVYKDRFNKQLL
;
A
#
# COMPACT_ATOMS: atom_id res chain seq x y z
N MET A 1 -20.80 -3.41 -7.67
CA MET A 1 -19.47 -3.42 -8.31
C MET A 1 -18.56 -4.33 -7.50
N GLU A 2 -18.01 -5.37 -8.12
CA GLU A 2 -17.31 -6.44 -7.38
C GLU A 2 -16.00 -5.95 -6.73
N LYS A 3 -15.60 -6.65 -5.67
CA LYS A 3 -14.52 -6.35 -4.70
C LYS A 3 -13.12 -6.14 -5.31
N PHE A 4 -12.96 -6.35 -6.62
CA PHE A 4 -11.68 -6.41 -7.33
C PHE A 4 -11.20 -5.08 -7.94
N PHE A 5 -12.05 -4.04 -8.01
CA PHE A 5 -11.71 -2.80 -8.73
C PHE A 5 -11.05 -1.68 -7.89
N HIS A 6 -10.79 -1.90 -6.59
CA HIS A 6 -10.21 -0.86 -5.70
C HIS A 6 -8.87 -1.23 -5.07
N GLY A 7 -8.26 -2.36 -5.44
CA GLY A 7 -6.87 -2.70 -5.08
C GLY A 7 -5.97 -2.61 -6.30
N ALA A 8 -4.75 -2.12 -6.15
CA ALA A 8 -3.73 -2.14 -7.20
C ALA A 8 -3.57 -3.59 -7.71
N TYR A 9 -3.99 -3.85 -8.95
CA TYR A 9 -4.10 -5.19 -9.54
C TYR A 9 -3.17 -5.38 -10.74
N GLU A 10 -2.01 -4.72 -10.75
CA GLU A 10 -0.89 -5.37 -11.40
C GLU A 10 -0.46 -6.51 -10.49
N SER A 11 -0.21 -7.70 -11.06
CA SER A 11 0.36 -8.77 -10.27
C SER A 11 1.64 -8.23 -9.65
N ILE A 12 1.75 -8.26 -8.32
CA ILE A 12 2.96 -7.77 -7.66
C ILE A 12 4.20 -8.45 -8.24
N ASP A 13 4.09 -9.71 -8.66
CA ASP A 13 5.16 -10.44 -9.31
C ASP A 13 5.53 -9.85 -10.69
N GLU A 14 4.57 -9.33 -11.47
CA GLU A 14 4.82 -8.63 -12.74
C GLU A 14 5.52 -7.28 -12.52
N VAL A 15 5.04 -6.48 -11.56
CA VAL A 15 5.65 -5.20 -11.19
C VAL A 15 7.08 -5.42 -10.71
N ILE A 16 7.29 -6.41 -9.84
CA ILE A 16 8.62 -6.78 -9.34
C ILE A 16 9.50 -7.27 -10.49
N ALA A 17 9.00 -8.13 -11.37
CA ALA A 17 9.78 -8.65 -12.50
C ALA A 17 10.28 -7.52 -13.41
N PHE A 18 9.42 -6.54 -13.73
CA PHE A 18 9.82 -5.36 -14.49
C PHE A 18 10.96 -4.61 -13.79
N HIS A 19 10.80 -4.29 -12.50
CA HIS A 19 11.82 -3.54 -11.77
C HIS A 19 13.12 -4.32 -11.57
N VAL A 20 13.07 -5.64 -11.44
CA VAL A 20 14.26 -6.51 -11.45
C VAL A 20 14.96 -6.45 -12.80
N SER A 21 14.20 -6.49 -13.91
CA SER A 21 14.76 -6.49 -15.26
C SER A 21 15.54 -5.22 -15.60
N ILE A 22 15.17 -4.08 -15.01
CA ILE A 22 15.87 -2.80 -15.17
C ILE A 22 16.87 -2.51 -14.05
N GLY A 23 17.15 -3.49 -13.18
CA GLY A 23 18.14 -3.38 -12.11
C GLY A 23 17.73 -2.47 -10.95
N PHE A 24 16.44 -2.18 -10.79
CA PHE A 24 15.94 -1.35 -9.68
C PHE A 24 15.69 -2.13 -8.40
N LEU A 25 15.28 -3.38 -8.53
CA LEU A 25 15.02 -4.26 -7.40
C LEU A 25 15.88 -5.52 -7.48
N LYS A 26 16.24 -6.04 -6.31
CA LYS A 26 16.71 -7.42 -6.15
C LYS A 26 15.68 -8.17 -5.32
N HIS A 27 15.18 -9.28 -5.85
CA HIS A 27 14.24 -10.16 -5.17
C HIS A 27 14.92 -11.49 -4.86
N GLU A 28 14.82 -11.91 -3.60
CA GLU A 28 15.31 -13.20 -3.13
C GLU A 28 14.15 -13.95 -2.48
N SER A 29 14.04 -15.25 -2.73
CA SER A 29 13.05 -16.10 -2.07
C SER A 29 13.60 -17.51 -1.90
N LYS A 30 13.16 -18.19 -0.84
CA LYS A 30 13.46 -19.60 -0.63
C LYS A 30 12.32 -20.45 -1.18
N LYS A 31 12.63 -21.67 -1.63
CA LYS A 31 11.63 -22.65 -2.04
C LYS A 31 11.49 -23.72 -0.97
N ARG A 32 10.25 -24.00 -0.58
CA ARG A 32 9.92 -25.15 0.25
C ARG A 32 10.04 -26.45 -0.57
N THR A 33 10.03 -27.57 0.13
CA THR A 33 10.00 -28.92 -0.48
C THR A 33 8.74 -29.16 -1.33
N ASP A 34 7.63 -28.48 -1.04
CA ASP A 34 6.39 -28.50 -1.85
C ASP A 34 6.40 -27.51 -3.03
N GLY A 35 7.56 -26.89 -3.31
CA GLY A 35 7.74 -25.93 -4.41
C GLY A 35 7.20 -24.53 -4.10
N LYS A 36 6.53 -24.30 -2.97
CA LYS A 36 6.02 -22.96 -2.63
C LYS A 36 7.14 -22.03 -2.19
N ALA A 37 7.13 -20.81 -2.71
CA ALA A 37 8.05 -19.77 -2.29
C ALA A 37 7.71 -19.28 -0.87
N TYR A 38 8.73 -19.09 -0.05
CA TYR A 38 8.65 -18.49 1.28
C TYR A 38 9.85 -17.57 1.51
N ASP A 39 9.79 -16.76 2.56
CA ASP A 39 10.90 -15.85 2.93
C ASP A 39 11.27 -14.91 1.78
N LYS A 40 10.26 -14.22 1.22
CA LYS A 40 10.43 -13.26 0.12
C LYS A 40 11.08 -11.98 0.67
N ASN A 41 12.30 -11.72 0.25
CA ASN A 41 13.05 -10.50 0.55
C ASN A 41 13.15 -9.62 -0.69
N TYR A 42 12.91 -8.33 -0.52
CA TYR A 42 12.99 -7.32 -1.58
C TYR A 42 13.97 -6.25 -1.16
N TYR A 43 14.93 -5.96 -2.02
CA TYR A 43 15.95 -4.95 -1.81
C TYR A 43 15.88 -3.92 -2.93
N VAL A 44 16.00 -2.65 -2.57
CA VAL A 44 16.18 -1.55 -3.53
C VAL A 44 17.67 -1.43 -3.84
N THR A 45 18.03 -1.36 -5.11
CA THR A 45 19.43 -1.17 -5.51
C THR A 45 19.85 0.29 -5.31
N GLN A 46 21.16 0.51 -5.15
CA GLN A 46 21.71 1.87 -5.11
C GLN A 46 21.31 2.68 -6.35
N HIS A 47 21.29 2.02 -7.52
CA HIS A 47 20.85 2.63 -8.77
C HIS A 47 19.41 3.16 -8.69
N CYS A 48 18.47 2.36 -8.17
CA CYS A 48 17.09 2.81 -7.96
C CYS A 48 16.99 3.96 -6.97
N ALA A 49 17.72 3.89 -5.85
CA ALA A 49 17.73 4.96 -4.86
C ALA A 49 18.18 6.29 -5.47
N GLU A 50 19.24 6.27 -6.28
CA GLU A 50 19.73 7.45 -7.00
C GLU A 50 18.71 7.98 -8.02
N GLN A 51 17.99 7.10 -8.72
CA GLN A 51 16.92 7.53 -9.63
C GLN A 51 15.78 8.23 -8.88
N ILE A 52 15.43 7.73 -7.69
CA ILE A 52 14.40 8.32 -6.85
C ILE A 52 14.84 9.69 -6.32
N GLU A 53 16.04 9.77 -5.73
CA GLU A 53 16.53 10.98 -5.09
C GLU A 53 16.82 12.10 -6.10
N ASN A 54 17.43 11.78 -7.24
CA ASN A 54 17.88 12.79 -8.20
C ASN A 54 16.79 13.22 -9.19
N TYR A 55 15.82 12.36 -9.48
CA TYR A 55 14.81 12.62 -10.53
C TYR A 55 13.39 12.57 -9.98
N LEU A 56 12.97 11.45 -9.41
CA LEU A 56 11.56 11.28 -9.03
C LEU A 56 11.10 12.32 -8.01
N LYS A 57 11.92 12.61 -7.00
CA LYS A 57 11.62 13.64 -5.98
C LYS A 57 11.57 15.07 -6.52
N SER A 58 12.21 15.34 -7.66
CA SER A 58 12.16 16.66 -8.28
C SER A 58 10.80 16.96 -8.93
N ILE A 59 9.96 15.93 -9.16
CA ILE A 59 8.66 16.08 -9.82
C ILE A 59 7.63 16.53 -8.78
N PRO A 60 7.09 17.76 -8.85
CA PRO A 60 6.20 18.29 -7.82
C PRO A 60 4.92 17.46 -7.62
N ALA A 61 4.41 16.86 -8.70
CA ALA A 61 3.22 16.02 -8.64
C ALA A 61 3.41 14.76 -7.78
N VAL A 62 4.64 14.28 -7.61
CA VAL A 62 4.95 13.06 -6.83
C VAL A 62 5.14 13.38 -5.34
N GLN A 63 5.36 14.65 -4.98
CA GLN A 63 5.56 15.08 -3.58
C GLN A 63 4.44 14.60 -2.65
N TRP A 64 3.18 14.68 -3.13
CA TRP A 64 2.03 14.18 -2.39
C TRP A 64 2.19 12.71 -1.95
N TYR A 65 2.74 11.86 -2.82
CA TYR A 65 2.94 10.43 -2.54
C TYR A 65 3.93 10.23 -1.39
N PHE A 66 5.07 10.92 -1.41
CA PHE A 66 6.06 10.86 -0.33
C PHE A 66 5.47 11.32 1.00
N GLU A 67 4.73 12.42 1.01
CA GLU A 67 4.05 12.92 2.22
C GLU A 67 3.02 11.91 2.76
N ARG A 68 2.28 11.24 1.88
CA ARG A 68 1.35 10.17 2.30
C ARG A 68 2.11 9.00 2.90
N CYS A 69 3.21 8.55 2.30
CA CYS A 69 4.05 7.47 2.83
C CYS A 69 4.58 7.80 4.23
N GLU A 70 5.05 9.03 4.46
CA GLU A 70 5.53 9.47 5.77
C GLU A 70 4.42 9.49 6.83
N LEU A 71 3.21 9.95 6.47
CA LEU A 71 2.07 9.88 7.38
C LEU A 71 1.69 8.44 7.71
N ILE A 72 1.66 7.56 6.70
CA ILE A 72 1.39 6.14 6.91
C ILE A 72 2.43 5.55 7.86
N LYS A 73 3.72 5.79 7.62
CA LYS A 73 4.80 5.33 8.48
C LYS A 73 4.68 5.87 9.91
N LYS A 74 4.39 7.16 10.07
CA LYS A 74 4.23 7.82 11.38
C LYS A 74 3.11 7.19 12.22
N TYR A 75 1.95 6.93 11.61
CA TYR A 75 0.79 6.42 12.35
C TYR A 75 0.72 4.90 12.40
N PHE A 76 1.28 4.21 11.41
CA PHE A 76 1.10 2.78 11.22
C PHE A 76 2.39 1.94 11.20
N GLY A 77 3.57 2.56 11.15
CA GLY A 77 4.86 1.86 11.00
C GLY A 77 5.23 0.92 12.15
N LYS A 78 4.61 1.07 13.33
CA LYS A 78 4.80 0.18 14.48
C LYS A 78 3.95 -1.10 14.43
N PHE A 79 3.06 -1.24 13.45
CA PHE A 79 2.18 -2.40 13.34
C PHE A 79 2.68 -3.37 12.27
N SER A 80 2.58 -4.66 12.55
CA SER A 80 2.77 -5.70 11.56
C SER A 80 1.62 -5.73 10.56
N GLY A 81 1.85 -6.35 9.39
CA GLY A 81 0.80 -6.54 8.39
C GLY A 81 -0.44 -7.25 8.95
N SER A 82 -0.26 -8.25 9.82
CA SER A 82 -1.37 -8.93 10.51
C SER A 82 -2.14 -7.99 11.44
N GLN A 83 -1.45 -7.12 12.20
CA GLN A 83 -2.10 -6.15 13.07
C GLN A 83 -2.87 -5.10 12.28
N LEU A 84 -2.33 -4.62 11.15
CA LEU A 84 -3.02 -3.72 10.24
C LEU A 84 -4.27 -4.37 9.64
N LYS A 85 -4.16 -5.62 9.22
CA LYS A 85 -5.29 -6.41 8.70
C LYS A 85 -6.40 -6.55 9.76
N SER A 86 -6.07 -6.94 10.99
CA SER A 86 -7.06 -7.06 12.06
C SER A 86 -7.75 -5.72 12.35
N ARG A 87 -7.00 -4.61 12.32
CA ARG A 87 -7.55 -3.26 12.51
C ARG A 87 -8.50 -2.85 11.40
N GLN A 88 -8.21 -3.21 10.16
CA GLN A 88 -9.09 -2.97 9.03
C GLN A 88 -10.46 -3.65 9.26
N TYR A 89 -10.48 -4.86 9.82
CA TYR A 89 -11.70 -5.58 10.13
C TYR A 89 -12.46 -5.11 11.38
N ASN A 90 -11.92 -4.16 12.16
CA ASN A 90 -12.68 -3.53 13.25
C ASN A 90 -13.77 -2.58 12.72
N TYR A 91 -13.68 -2.17 11.46
CA TYR A 91 -14.71 -1.39 10.79
C TYR A 91 -15.74 -2.35 10.20
N THR A 92 -17.00 -2.22 10.63
CA THR A 92 -18.10 -3.12 10.25
C THR A 92 -18.35 -3.11 8.74
N GLU A 93 -18.01 -2.01 8.08
CA GLU A 93 -18.02 -1.84 6.63
C GLU A 93 -17.01 -2.75 5.92
N TYR A 94 -16.01 -3.27 6.61
CA TYR A 94 -15.01 -4.19 6.04
C TYR A 94 -15.14 -5.62 6.61
N SER A 95 -15.75 -5.79 7.78
CA SER A 95 -15.91 -7.10 8.44
C SER A 95 -16.94 -8.02 7.78
N ASN A 96 -18.06 -7.46 7.30
CA ASN A 96 -19.25 -8.23 6.89
C ASN A 96 -19.50 -8.24 5.37
N ILE A 97 -18.56 -7.71 4.58
CA ILE A 97 -18.70 -7.70 3.11
C ILE A 97 -18.36 -9.09 2.56
N SER A 98 -19.41 -9.83 2.16
CA SER A 98 -19.31 -11.04 1.32
C SER A 98 -18.31 -10.83 0.17
N TYR A 99 -17.61 -11.89 -0.24
CA TYR A 99 -16.54 -11.80 -1.25
C TYR A 99 -16.95 -11.12 -2.57
N LYS A 100 -18.25 -11.09 -2.89
CA LYS A 100 -18.79 -10.47 -4.12
C LYS A 100 -19.41 -9.08 -3.92
N SER A 101 -19.55 -8.59 -2.68
CA SER A 101 -20.19 -7.29 -2.44
C SER A 101 -19.23 -6.11 -2.63
N HIS A 102 -19.81 -5.01 -3.08
CA HIS A 102 -19.10 -3.75 -3.32
C HIS A 102 -18.64 -3.12 -2.01
N ILE A 103 -17.34 -2.84 -1.90
CA ILE A 103 -16.82 -2.01 -0.81
C ILE A 103 -17.17 -0.57 -1.17
N GLN A 104 -18.14 -0.01 -0.44
CA GLN A 104 -18.53 1.39 -0.61
C GLN A 104 -17.39 2.31 -0.15
N ASN A 105 -17.18 3.40 -0.88
CA ASN A 105 -16.23 4.43 -0.47
C ASN A 105 -16.67 5.06 0.86
N ILE A 106 -15.71 5.29 1.77
CA ILE A 106 -15.94 5.88 3.10
C ILE A 106 -15.70 7.40 3.15
N ASN A 107 -15.45 8.07 2.02
CA ASN A 107 -15.10 9.50 1.93
C ASN A 107 -16.05 10.40 2.73
N SER A 108 -17.37 10.19 2.64
CA SER A 108 -18.36 10.97 3.38
C SER A 108 -18.22 10.80 4.89
N LYS A 109 -17.98 9.57 5.37
CA LYS A 109 -17.72 9.27 6.79
C LYS A 109 -16.44 9.91 7.28
N VAL A 110 -15.37 9.86 6.48
CA VAL A 110 -14.09 10.51 6.81
C VAL A 110 -14.28 12.02 6.97
N ARG A 111 -15.00 12.68 6.05
CA ARG A 111 -15.31 14.12 6.14
C ARG A 111 -16.12 14.46 7.40
N ALA A 112 -17.12 13.63 7.74
CA ALA A 112 -17.95 13.82 8.94
C ALA A 112 -17.14 13.68 10.23
N VAL A 113 -16.34 12.61 10.37
CA VAL A 113 -15.49 12.38 11.55
C VAL A 113 -14.44 13.47 11.70
N TYR A 114 -13.87 13.96 10.60
CA TYR A 114 -12.92 15.07 10.64
C TYR A 114 -13.58 16.36 11.14
N LYS A 115 -14.78 16.68 10.64
CA LYS A 115 -15.54 17.84 11.10
C LYS A 115 -15.88 17.75 12.58
N ASP A 116 -16.34 16.60 13.04
CA ASP A 116 -16.67 16.37 14.45
C ASP A 116 -15.44 16.53 15.36
N ARG A 117 -14.32 15.90 14.99
CA ARG A 117 -13.11 15.88 15.82
C ARG A 117 -12.33 17.19 15.83
N PHE A 118 -12.31 17.92 14.71
CA PHE A 118 -11.45 19.10 14.53
C PHE A 118 -12.23 20.40 14.33
N ASN A 119 -13.57 20.35 14.34
CA ASN A 119 -14.47 21.47 14.07
C ASN A 119 -14.12 22.24 12.77
N LYS A 120 -13.65 21.52 11.74
CA LYS A 120 -13.22 22.05 10.44
C LYS A 120 -13.69 21.16 9.30
N GLN A 121 -13.97 21.73 8.13
CA GLN A 121 -14.25 20.92 6.94
C GLN A 121 -12.96 20.35 6.36
N LEU A 122 -12.99 19.06 5.99
CA LEU A 122 -11.94 18.42 5.21
C LEU A 122 -12.19 18.76 3.73
N LEU A 123 -11.25 19.49 3.10
CA LEU A 123 -11.29 19.89 1.68
C LEU A 123 -11.48 18.68 0.75
#